data_AF-A0A943V1L6-F1
#
_entry.id   AF-A0A943V1L6-F1
#
_cell.length_a   1.000
_cell.length_b   1.000
_cell.length_c   1.000
_cell.angle_alpha   90.00
_cell.angle_beta   90.00
_cell.angle_gamma   90.00
#
_symmetry.space_group_name_H-M   'P 1'
#
loop_
_entity.id
_entity.type
_entity.pdbx_description
1 polymer ?
#
loop_
_entity_poly.entity_id
_entity_poly.type
_entity_poly.pdbx_seq_one_letter_code
_entity_poly.pdbx_strand_id
1 'polypeptide(L)' 'MHNALKQQILDELDKRIHDLEEHRYDEIIVTGNQYDELNQVLAKIIGVPLLKEVQDIRDFVLGLPEA' A
#
# COMPACT_ATOMS: atom_id res chain seq x y z
N MET A 1 6.92 23.03 -15.16
CA MET A 1 5.62 22.36 -14.90
C MET A 1 5.74 20.85 -14.73
N HIS A 2 6.51 20.11 -15.55
CA HIS A 2 6.69 18.66 -15.41
C HIS A 2 7.13 18.20 -14.01
N ASN A 3 8.05 18.92 -13.36
CA ASN A 3 8.54 18.55 -12.03
C ASN A 3 7.49 18.68 -10.92
N ALA A 4 6.53 19.60 -11.05
CA ALA A 4 5.49 19.77 -10.03
C ALA A 4 4.48 18.61 -10.05
N LEU A 5 4.05 18.19 -11.25
CA LEU A 5 3.18 17.02 -11.40
C LEU A 5 3.89 15.73 -11.00
N LYS A 6 5.16 15.57 -11.39
CA LYS A 6 5.98 14.42 -10.98
C LYS A 6 6.06 14.33 -9.45
N GLN A 7 6.32 15.45 -8.77
CA GLN A 7 6.38 15.47 -7.31
C GLN A 7 5.03 15.12 -6.68
N GLN A 8 3.92 15.67 -7.18
CA GLN A 8 2.58 15.34 -6.70
C GLN A 8 2.26 13.84 -6.82
N ILE A 9 2.70 13.19 -7.91
CA ILE A 9 2.54 11.75 -8.09
C ILE A 9 3.36 10.99 -7.04
N LEU A 10 4.61 11.38 -6.80
CA LEU A 10 5.47 10.74 -5.81
C LEU A 10 4.92 10.89 -4.39
N ASP A 11 4.47 12.10 -4.02
CA ASP A 11 3.90 12.37 -2.70
C ASP A 11 2.66 11.50 -2.43
N GLU A 12 1.80 11.31 -3.44
CA GLU A 12 0.62 10.45 -3.33
C GLU A 12 0.98 8.96 -3.25
N LEU A 13 2.02 8.52 -3.97
CA LEU A 13 2.52 7.14 -3.90
C LEU A 13 3.14 6.85 -2.53
N ASP A 14 3.97 7.76 -2.01
CA ASP A 14 4.58 7.62 -0.68
C ASP A 14 3.53 7.62 0.42
N LYS A 15 2.50 8.46 0.31
CA LYS A 15 1.35 8.42 1.22
C LYS A 15 0.65 7.06 1.19
N ARG A 16 0.36 6.50 0.01
CA ARG A 16 -0.30 5.20 -0.12
C ARG A 16 0.55 4.05 0.43
N ILE A 17 1.86 4.11 0.21
CA ILE A 17 2.82 3.15 0.79
C ILE A 17 2.74 3.22 2.32
N HIS A 18 2.76 4.42 2.88
CA HIS A 18 2.64 4.62 4.32
C HIS A 18 1.31 4.07 4.87
N ASP A 19 0.18 4.42 4.26
CA ASP A 19 -1.15 3.95 4.68
C ASP A 19 -1.20 2.40 4.66
N LEU A 20 -0.66 1.76 3.61
CA LEU A 20 -0.60 0.29 3.50
C LEU A 20 0.32 -0.36 4.54
N GLU A 21 1.44 0.29 4.88
CA GLU A 21 2.34 -0.17 5.93
C GLU A 21 1.69 -0.10 7.31
N GLU A 22 0.92 0.96 7.61
CA GLU A 22 0.15 1.08 8.85
C GLU A 22 -0.91 -0.03 8.95
N HIS A 23 -1.66 -0.26 7.87
CA HIS A 23 -2.69 -1.31 7.82
C HIS A 23 -2.16 -2.73 8.04
N ARG A 24 -0.87 -2.98 7.77
CA ARG A 24 -0.23 -4.27 8.07
C ARG A 24 -0.32 -4.60 9.56
N TYR A 25 -0.28 -3.60 10.43
CA TYR A 25 -0.26 -3.74 11.87
C TYR A 25 -1.65 -3.69 12.53
N ASP A 26 -2.72 -3.40 11.78
CA ASP A 26 -4.08 -3.37 12.31
C ASP A 26 -4.42 -4.67 13.04
N GLU A 27 -4.89 -4.61 14.28
CA GLU A 27 -5.25 -5.82 15.01
C GLU A 27 -6.46 -6.51 14.36
N ILE A 28 -6.45 -7.85 14.33
CA ILE A 28 -7.65 -8.59 13.93
C ILE A 28 -8.63 -8.54 15.10
N ILE A 29 -9.78 -7.92 14.88
CA ILE A 29 -10.86 -7.83 15.84
C ILE A 29 -11.70 -9.10 15.75
N VAL A 30 -11.80 -9.83 16.86
CA VAL A 30 -12.69 -10.99 17.01
C VAL A 30 -14.11 -10.47 17.18
N THR A 31 -14.94 -10.61 16.14
CA THR A 31 -16.32 -10.10 16.13
C THR A 31 -17.34 -11.19 16.43
N GLY A 32 -16.94 -12.48 16.38
CA GLY A 32 -17.86 -13.62 16.42
C GLY A 32 -18.54 -13.88 15.07
N ASN A 33 -18.31 -13.03 14.06
CA ASN A 33 -18.70 -13.28 12.68
C ASN A 33 -17.48 -13.75 11.88
N GLN A 34 -17.49 -15.03 11.51
CA GLN A 34 -16.39 -15.67 10.78
C GLN A 34 -16.09 -15.03 9.43
N TYR A 35 -17.09 -14.42 8.77
CA TYR A 35 -16.86 -13.71 7.51
C TYR A 35 -16.11 -12.39 7.72
N ASP A 36 -16.42 -11.66 8.79
CA ASP A 36 -15.73 -10.40 9.10
C ASP A 36 -14.29 -10.65 9.52
N GLU A 37 -14.06 -11.72 10.29
CA GLU A 37 -12.71 -12.17 10.68
C GLU A 37 -11.91 -12.63 9.44
N LEU A 38 -12.53 -13.39 8.54
CA LEU A 38 -11.90 -13.80 7.28
C LEU A 38 -11.54 -12.59 6.41
N ASN A 39 -12.45 -11.61 6.29
CA ASN A 39 -12.21 -10.40 5.50
C ASN A 39 -11.01 -9.60 6.04
N GLN A 40 -10.85 -9.50 7.36
CA GLN A 40 -9.70 -8.85 7.99
C GLN A 40 -8.38 -9.56 7.66
N VAL A 41 -8.38 -10.89 7.69
CA VAL A 41 -7.20 -11.69 7.32
C VAL A 41 -6.87 -11.52 5.83
N LEU A 42 -7.87 -11.60 4.96
CA LEU A 42 -7.68 -11.44 3.51
C LEU A 42 -7.15 -10.05 3.17
N ALA A 43 -7.66 -8.99 3.82
CA ALA A 43 -7.19 -7.62 3.61
C ALA A 43 -5.68 -7.50 3.92
N LYS A 44 -5.20 -8.12 5.00
CA LYS A 44 -3.77 -8.15 5.34
C LYS A 44 -2.93 -8.89 4.31
N ILE A 45 -3.41 -10.05 3.83
CA ILE A 45 -2.70 -10.85 2.83
C ILE A 45 -2.61 -10.10 1.50
N ILE A 46 -3.69 -9.45 1.06
CA ILE A 46 -3.75 -8.67 -0.18
C ILE A 46 -2.94 -7.37 -0.06
N GLY A 47 -2.82 -6.80 1.13
CA GLY A 47 -2.02 -5.60 1.38
C GLY A 47 -0.54 -5.78 1.03
N VAL A 48 0.02 -6.98 1.21
CA VAL A 48 1.44 -7.28 0.91
C VAL A 48 1.77 -7.13 -0.59
N PRO A 49 1.12 -7.84 -1.54
CA PRO A 49 1.40 -7.64 -2.96
C PRO A 49 1.02 -6.24 -3.43
N LEU A 50 -0.05 -5.64 -2.90
CA LEU A 50 -0.43 -4.27 -3.26
C LEU A 50 0.65 -3.25 -2.89
N LEU A 51 1.26 -3.40 -1.70
CA LEU A 51 2.38 -2.56 -1.26
C LEU A 51 3.56 -2.64 -2.24
N LYS A 52 3.94 -3.85 -2.68
CA LYS A 52 5.04 -4.05 -3.65
C LYS A 52 4.72 -3.37 -4.98
N GLU A 53 3.53 -3.56 -5.53
CA GLU A 53 3.13 -2.93 -6.79
C GLU A 53 3.18 -1.40 -6.72
N VAL A 54 2.76 -0.79 -5.60
CA VAL A 54 2.82 0.68 -5.42
C VAL A 54 4.27 1.16 -5.28
N GLN A 55 5.13 0.40 -4.58
CA GLN A 55 6.56 0.67 -4.49
C GLN A 55 7.23 0.61 -5.87
N ASP A 56 6.90 -0.39 -6.68
CA ASP A 56 7.46 -0.56 -8.03
C ASP A 56 7.06 0.60 -8.96
N ILE A 57 5.81 1.08 -8.88
CA ILE A 57 5.36 2.27 -9.61
C ILE A 57 6.12 3.53 -9.17
N ARG A 58 6.35 3.72 -7.86
CA ARG A 58 7.13 4.84 -7.35
C ARG A 58 8.56 4.80 -7.86
N ASP A 59 9.19 3.63 -7.79
CA ASP A 59 10.56 3.42 -8.20
C ASP A 59 10.72 3.65 -9.72
N PHE A 60 9.74 3.22 -10.52
CA PHE A 60 9.64 3.55 -11.95
C PHE A 60 9.57 5.08 -12.20
N VAL A 61 8.72 5.80 -11.46
CA VAL A 61 8.60 7.28 -11.59
C VAL A 61 9.91 7.97 -11.17
N LEU A 62 10.62 7.44 -10.18
CA LEU A 62 11.94 7.93 -9.77
C LEU A 62 13.05 7.61 -10.80
N GLY A 63 12.82 6.64 -11.69
CA GLY A 63 13.83 6.14 -12.62
C GLY A 63 14.84 5.19 -11.96
N LEU A 64 14.42 4.53 -10.89
CA LEU A 64 15.20 3.51 -10.20
C LEU A 64 15.01 2.15 -10.90
N PRO A 65 16.02 1.27 -10.87
CA PRO A 65 15.87 -0.08 -11.39
C PRO A 65 14.82 -0.86 -10.57
N GLU A 66 14.00 -1.66 -11.24
CA GLU A 66 13.08 -2.60 -10.57
C GLU A 66 13.89 -3.56 -9.67
N ALA A 67 13.43 -3.73 -8.42
CA ALA A 67 14.04 -4.58 -7.40
C ALA A 67 13.42 -5.97 -7.36
#